data_AF-A0A2P5MCL8-F1
#
_entry.id   AF-A0A2P5MCL8-F1
#
_cell.length_a   1.000
_cell.length_b   1.000
_cell.length_c   1.000
_cell.angle_alpha   90.00
_cell.angle_beta   90.00
_cell.angle_gamma   90.00
#
_symmetry.space_group_name_H-M   'P 1'
#
loop_
_entity.id
_entity.type
_entity.pdbx_description
1 polymer ?
#
loop_
_entity_poly.entity_id
_entity_poly.type
_entity_poly.pdbx_seq_one_letter_code
_entity_poly.pdbx_strand_id
1 'polypeptide(L)'
;MSTQKIVLYSVLAVLSIFIGFKFFLNSGVTEKLRSAAFNSKSYNKKATNTKSNTKKEAELCDRMAVLEKCNTMIGNNDARSCINLSDRFFEKCGNYDQLHFYRNAAARRLSEWKIALESSDQLVRLYPYNADMYFKRALTYEEMGDNKGAIKDYEQTLALLPREMQSPFSLATLYQREGEPCLGISPLEQFSYFYPDRSGSSENILNTLYRNPKCSDMQGTGKAQIQINKTSHAIKSKVVINDKFSGNFIVDTGASSVVMTKSFAKRIGLDFTSWPTINSQTANGMIEGYYGFVDKIALQGVEAKHIEVMIANDLGAIDGLLGLSFLSRFKIQMDAEKGYLILDSKRE
;
A
#
# COMPACT_ATOMS: atom_id res chain seq x y z
N MET A 1 15.84 -26.10 35.10
CA MET A 1 17.09 -25.96 34.32
C MET A 1 16.80 -26.59 32.95
N SER A 2 16.82 -25.95 31.79
CA SER A 2 17.46 -24.73 31.33
C SER A 2 16.52 -23.90 30.43
N THR A 3 16.58 -22.61 30.62
CA THR A 3 15.93 -21.51 29.90
C THR A 3 16.60 -21.19 28.57
N GLN A 4 15.81 -20.59 27.67
CA GLN A 4 16.18 -19.56 26.70
C GLN A 4 17.16 -19.90 25.55
N LYS A 5 16.62 -19.89 24.33
CA LYS A 5 17.18 -19.23 23.13
C LYS A 5 16.15 -19.39 22.01
N ILE A 6 15.63 -18.27 21.50
CA ILE A 6 15.21 -17.98 20.11
C ILE A 6 14.52 -16.61 20.18
N VAL A 7 15.33 -15.55 20.13
CA VAL A 7 14.96 -14.21 19.68
C VAL A 7 16.20 -13.72 18.95
N LEU A 8 16.20 -13.78 17.62
CA LEU A 8 17.15 -13.08 16.77
C LEU A 8 16.61 -13.09 15.34
N TYR A 9 16.87 -12.00 14.61
CA TYR A 9 16.52 -11.71 13.20
C TYR A 9 15.25 -10.90 12.95
N SER A 10 15.29 -9.60 13.30
CA SER A 10 14.58 -8.57 12.53
C SER A 10 15.13 -7.15 12.82
N VAL A 11 16.42 -6.91 12.59
CA VAL A 11 16.97 -5.55 12.38
C VAL A 11 18.13 -5.65 11.39
N LEU A 12 17.83 -5.63 10.09
CA LEU A 12 18.81 -5.40 9.02
C LEU A 12 18.11 -4.62 7.91
N ALA A 13 17.91 -3.33 8.15
CA ALA A 13 17.57 -2.36 7.10
C ALA A 13 18.01 -0.94 7.46
N VAL A 14 19.20 -0.78 8.07
CA VAL A 14 19.88 0.52 8.17
C VAL A 14 21.38 0.29 8.08
N LEU A 15 21.91 0.22 6.86
CA LEU A 15 23.31 0.53 6.46
C LEU A 15 23.52 0.12 5.00
N SER A 16 23.16 0.97 4.05
CA SER A 16 23.71 0.92 2.68
C SER A 16 23.50 2.26 1.96
N ILE A 17 24.28 3.27 2.32
CA ILE A 17 24.47 4.48 1.51
C ILE A 17 26.00 4.69 1.34
N PHE A 18 26.43 4.64 0.08
CA PHE A 18 27.73 4.97 -0.54
C PHE A 18 29.02 4.22 -0.12
N ILE A 19 29.51 3.34 -1.01
CA ILE A 19 30.77 3.44 -1.79
C ILE A 19 30.73 2.32 -2.86
N GLY A 20 30.88 2.67 -4.13
CA GLY A 20 30.78 1.73 -5.26
C GLY A 20 32.12 1.15 -5.73
N PHE A 21 32.05 0.02 -6.45
CA PHE A 21 32.87 -0.26 -7.64
C PHE A 21 32.37 -1.51 -8.39
N LYS A 22 32.24 -1.35 -9.72
CA LYS A 22 32.32 -2.34 -10.81
C LYS A 22 32.44 -3.83 -10.42
N PHE A 23 31.47 -4.65 -10.85
CA PHE A 23 31.66 -5.70 -11.86
C PHE A 23 30.34 -6.45 -12.06
N PHE A 24 29.61 -6.15 -13.14
CA PHE A 24 28.97 -7.15 -13.99
C PHE A 24 28.66 -6.46 -15.32
N LEU A 25 29.63 -6.56 -16.23
CA LEU A 25 29.42 -6.29 -17.64
C LEU A 25 28.57 -7.40 -18.24
N ASN A 26 27.71 -6.97 -19.16
CA ASN A 26 27.49 -7.58 -20.47
C ASN A 26 26.13 -8.25 -20.70
N SER A 27 25.15 -7.45 -21.11
CA SER A 27 24.48 -7.65 -22.40
C SER A 27 23.59 -6.44 -22.70
N GLY A 28 24.17 -5.45 -23.36
CA GLY A 28 23.39 -4.47 -24.10
C GLY A 28 22.84 -5.11 -25.37
N VAL A 29 21.56 -4.91 -25.65
CA VAL A 29 21.04 -4.83 -27.01
C VAL A 29 19.98 -3.74 -27.03
N THR A 30 20.37 -2.60 -27.57
CA THR A 30 19.51 -1.55 -28.10
C THR A 30 18.75 -2.07 -29.32
N GLU A 31 17.53 -1.53 -29.52
CA GLU A 31 17.06 -1.09 -30.83
C GLU A 31 17.16 -2.12 -31.98
N LYS A 32 16.19 -3.03 -32.09
CA LYS A 32 15.75 -3.63 -33.37
C LYS A 32 14.45 -4.43 -33.23
N LEU A 33 13.33 -3.72 -33.08
CA LEU A 33 12.02 -4.25 -33.47
C LEU A 33 11.57 -3.57 -34.77
N ARG A 34 12.37 -3.76 -35.82
CA ARG A 34 11.92 -3.64 -37.21
C ARG A 34 12.39 -4.87 -37.96
N SER A 35 11.44 -5.42 -38.72
CA SER A 35 11.54 -6.47 -39.73
C SER A 35 12.03 -7.85 -39.29
N ALA A 36 11.07 -8.75 -39.07
CA ALA A 36 11.18 -10.12 -39.55
C ALA A 36 9.83 -10.52 -40.13
N ALA A 37 9.64 -10.21 -41.42
CA ALA A 37 8.60 -10.83 -42.22
C ALA A 37 8.88 -12.33 -42.26
N PHE A 38 7.97 -13.14 -41.73
CA PHE A 38 7.96 -14.58 -41.99
C PHE A 38 6.76 -14.94 -42.85
N ASN A 39 7.12 -15.55 -43.97
CA ASN A 39 6.32 -15.78 -45.17
C ASN A 39 5.27 -16.87 -44.90
N SER A 40 3.99 -16.55 -45.07
CA SER A 40 2.90 -17.52 -44.99
C SER A 40 2.86 -18.36 -46.27
N LYS A 41 3.25 -19.64 -46.21
CA LYS A 41 2.85 -20.61 -47.23
C LYS A 41 1.52 -21.26 -46.83
N SER A 42 0.50 -20.93 -47.61
CA SER A 42 -0.83 -21.53 -47.63
C SER A 42 -0.74 -23.06 -47.70
N TYR A 43 -1.52 -23.74 -46.86
CA TYR A 43 -2.03 -25.07 -47.17
C TYR A 43 -3.52 -25.14 -46.83
N ASN A 44 -4.33 -25.16 -47.87
CA ASN A 44 -5.77 -25.38 -47.81
C ASN A 44 -6.03 -26.89 -47.72
N LYS A 45 -6.73 -27.34 -46.67
CA LYS A 45 -7.43 -28.64 -46.73
C LYS A 45 -8.69 -28.61 -45.87
N LYS A 46 -9.84 -28.57 -46.55
CA LYS A 46 -11.16 -28.90 -45.98
C LYS A 46 -11.16 -30.36 -45.54
N ALA A 47 -11.58 -30.66 -44.30
CA ALA A 47 -12.34 -31.88 -43.97
C ALA A 47 -12.78 -31.94 -42.49
N THR A 48 -14.10 -32.16 -42.31
CA THR A 48 -14.79 -32.89 -41.23
C THR A 48 -14.91 -32.28 -39.83
N ASN A 49 -16.16 -32.05 -39.42
CA ASN A 49 -16.62 -31.14 -38.37
C ASN A 49 -16.82 -31.80 -36.98
N THR A 50 -15.99 -32.78 -36.61
CA THR A 50 -16.03 -33.41 -35.27
C THR A 50 -14.66 -33.48 -34.57
N LYS A 51 -13.54 -33.39 -35.31
CA LYS A 51 -12.20 -33.12 -34.73
C LYS A 51 -11.92 -31.61 -34.51
N SER A 52 -12.75 -30.75 -35.11
CA SER A 52 -12.60 -29.30 -35.04
C SER A 52 -12.98 -28.73 -33.67
N ASN A 53 -14.01 -29.29 -33.01
CA ASN A 53 -14.46 -28.79 -31.71
C ASN A 53 -13.44 -29.09 -30.61
N THR A 54 -12.92 -30.33 -30.54
CA THR A 54 -11.89 -30.70 -29.57
C THR A 54 -10.58 -29.92 -29.76
N LYS A 55 -10.18 -29.63 -31.01
CA LYS A 55 -8.99 -28.80 -31.28
C LYS A 55 -9.21 -27.33 -30.89
N LYS A 56 -10.38 -26.75 -31.22
CA LYS A 56 -10.73 -25.37 -30.89
C LYS A 56 -10.95 -25.17 -29.38
N GLU A 57 -11.47 -26.18 -28.70
CA GLU A 57 -11.61 -26.21 -27.24
C GLU A 57 -10.24 -26.32 -26.55
N ALA A 58 -9.35 -27.18 -27.04
CA ALA A 58 -7.97 -27.25 -26.55
C ALA A 58 -7.22 -25.91 -26.73
N GLU A 59 -7.48 -25.21 -27.84
CA GLU A 59 -6.91 -23.87 -28.11
C GLU A 59 -7.54 -22.77 -27.23
N LEU A 60 -8.82 -22.91 -26.83
CA LEU A 60 -9.48 -21.98 -25.91
C LEU A 60 -8.89 -22.07 -24.51
N CYS A 61 -8.66 -23.29 -24.00
CA CYS A 61 -8.14 -23.50 -22.65
C CYS A 61 -6.61 -23.34 -22.53
N ASP A 62 -5.92 -22.93 -23.60
CA ASP A 62 -4.53 -22.54 -23.54
C ASP A 62 -4.38 -21.20 -22.79
N ARG A 63 -3.83 -21.29 -21.57
CA ARG A 63 -3.64 -20.16 -20.67
C ARG A 63 -2.74 -19.07 -21.24
N MET A 64 -1.68 -19.41 -21.96
CA MET A 64 -0.80 -18.37 -22.52
C MET A 64 -1.45 -17.71 -23.73
N ALA A 65 -2.04 -18.52 -24.62
CA ALA A 65 -2.67 -18.01 -25.83
C ALA A 65 -3.88 -17.12 -25.53
N VAL A 66 -4.67 -17.42 -24.49
CA VAL A 66 -5.82 -16.57 -24.12
C VAL A 66 -5.39 -15.19 -23.61
N LEU A 67 -4.29 -15.08 -22.85
CA LEU A 67 -3.76 -13.80 -22.40
C LEU A 67 -3.23 -12.97 -23.56
N GLU A 68 -2.47 -13.57 -24.46
CA GLU A 68 -1.94 -12.89 -25.66
C GLU A 68 -3.09 -12.33 -26.51
N LYS A 69 -4.12 -13.15 -26.78
CA LYS A 69 -5.32 -12.73 -27.51
C LYS A 69 -6.01 -11.55 -26.82
N CYS A 70 -6.23 -11.63 -25.50
CA CYS A 70 -6.84 -10.54 -24.74
C CYS A 70 -6.00 -9.25 -24.78
N ASN A 71 -4.68 -9.36 -24.64
CA ASN A 71 -3.76 -8.23 -24.73
C ASN A 71 -3.83 -7.56 -26.11
N THR A 72 -3.81 -8.33 -27.19
CA THR A 72 -3.97 -7.82 -28.56
C THR A 72 -5.33 -7.17 -28.78
N MET A 73 -6.42 -7.79 -28.31
CA MET A 73 -7.78 -7.23 -28.40
C MET A 73 -7.87 -5.87 -27.70
N ILE A 74 -7.38 -5.77 -26.46
CA ILE A 74 -7.33 -4.51 -25.70
C ILE A 74 -6.45 -3.46 -26.43
N GLY A 75 -5.29 -3.87 -26.95
CA GLY A 75 -4.41 -2.98 -27.73
C GLY A 75 -5.09 -2.42 -28.99
N ASN A 76 -5.96 -3.20 -29.63
CA ASN A 76 -6.73 -2.82 -30.81
C ASN A 76 -8.08 -2.14 -30.46
N ASN A 77 -8.27 -1.71 -29.21
CA ASN A 77 -9.50 -1.11 -28.70
C ASN A 77 -10.75 -2.02 -28.80
N ASP A 78 -10.57 -3.34 -28.87
CA ASP A 78 -11.63 -4.35 -28.86
C ASP A 78 -11.75 -5.00 -27.46
N ALA A 79 -12.03 -4.16 -26.46
CA ALA A 79 -12.17 -4.63 -25.07
C ALA A 79 -13.31 -5.64 -24.92
N ARG A 80 -14.40 -5.50 -25.71
CA ARG A 80 -15.57 -6.38 -25.67
C ARG A 80 -15.19 -7.82 -25.99
N SER A 81 -14.38 -8.04 -27.02
CA SER A 81 -13.96 -9.38 -27.39
C SER A 81 -13.12 -10.06 -26.32
N CYS A 82 -12.28 -9.31 -25.59
CA CYS A 82 -11.52 -9.89 -24.47
C CYS A 82 -12.45 -10.32 -23.32
N ILE A 83 -13.47 -9.53 -22.98
CA ILE A 83 -14.46 -9.91 -21.95
C ILE A 83 -15.19 -11.19 -22.37
N ASN A 84 -15.72 -11.23 -23.60
CA ASN A 84 -16.42 -12.40 -24.12
C ASN A 84 -15.52 -13.65 -24.21
N LEU A 85 -14.24 -13.47 -24.57
CA LEU A 85 -13.26 -14.56 -24.57
C LEU A 85 -12.99 -15.07 -23.16
N SER A 86 -12.88 -14.15 -22.19
CA SER A 86 -12.66 -14.48 -20.78
C SER A 86 -13.84 -15.23 -20.18
N ASP A 87 -15.08 -14.80 -20.46
CA ASP A 87 -16.29 -15.47 -19.97
C ASP A 87 -16.38 -16.92 -20.48
N ARG A 88 -16.15 -17.13 -21.78
CA ARG A 88 -16.09 -18.50 -22.36
C ARG A 88 -14.96 -19.33 -21.78
N PHE A 89 -13.80 -18.71 -21.51
CA PHE A 89 -12.69 -19.40 -20.85
C PHE A 89 -13.10 -19.85 -19.45
N PHE A 90 -13.68 -18.97 -18.63
CA PHE A 90 -14.06 -19.31 -17.27
C PHE A 90 -15.15 -20.37 -17.20
N GLU A 91 -16.15 -20.31 -18.09
CA GLU A 91 -17.22 -21.30 -18.19
C GLU A 91 -16.68 -22.71 -18.50
N LYS A 92 -15.72 -22.80 -19.43
CA LYS A 92 -15.24 -24.09 -19.95
C LYS A 92 -13.98 -24.63 -19.26
N CYS A 93 -13.06 -23.75 -18.91
CA CYS A 93 -11.69 -24.08 -18.49
C CYS A 93 -11.43 -23.79 -17.00
N GLY A 94 -12.39 -23.14 -16.33
CA GLY A 94 -12.30 -22.79 -14.91
C GLY A 94 -11.49 -21.51 -14.65
N ASN A 95 -11.28 -21.24 -13.36
CA ASN A 95 -10.69 -19.99 -12.90
C ASN A 95 -9.22 -19.85 -13.34
N TYR A 96 -8.87 -18.65 -13.82
CA TYR A 96 -7.50 -18.27 -14.15
C TYR A 96 -7.25 -16.83 -13.74
N ASP A 97 -6.39 -16.68 -12.74
CA ASP A 97 -6.07 -15.43 -12.07
C ASP A 97 -5.58 -14.35 -13.04
N GLN A 98 -4.65 -14.67 -13.93
CA GLN A 98 -4.09 -13.67 -14.84
C GLN A 98 -5.13 -13.13 -15.82
N LEU A 99 -6.11 -13.95 -16.21
CA LEU A 99 -7.17 -13.55 -17.12
C LEU A 99 -8.15 -12.57 -16.46
N HIS A 100 -8.33 -12.62 -15.13
CA HIS A 100 -9.09 -11.60 -14.40
C HIS A 100 -8.46 -10.21 -14.51
N PHE A 101 -7.14 -10.08 -14.62
CA PHE A 101 -6.51 -8.77 -14.87
C PHE A 101 -6.95 -8.18 -16.21
N TYR A 102 -6.89 -8.97 -17.28
CA TYR A 102 -7.27 -8.53 -18.62
C TYR A 102 -8.76 -8.23 -18.71
N ARG A 103 -9.61 -9.10 -18.12
CA ARG A 103 -11.05 -8.89 -18.07
C ARG A 103 -11.41 -7.63 -17.27
N ASN A 104 -10.78 -7.39 -16.11
CA ASN A 104 -10.98 -6.15 -15.34
C ASN A 104 -10.61 -4.91 -16.17
N ALA A 105 -9.41 -4.91 -16.78
CA ALA A 105 -8.94 -3.77 -17.57
C ALA A 105 -9.84 -3.51 -18.80
N ALA A 106 -10.28 -4.56 -19.49
CA ALA A 106 -11.21 -4.45 -20.60
C ALA A 106 -12.58 -3.91 -20.15
N ALA A 107 -13.13 -4.43 -19.04
CA ALA A 107 -14.41 -3.98 -18.51
C ALA A 107 -14.39 -2.52 -18.06
N ARG A 108 -13.32 -2.09 -17.38
CA ARG A 108 -13.11 -0.68 -16.99
C ARG A 108 -13.10 0.26 -18.19
N ARG A 109 -12.41 -0.10 -19.28
CA ARG A 109 -12.41 0.69 -20.53
C ARG A 109 -13.79 0.86 -21.15
N LEU A 110 -14.68 -0.09 -20.93
CA LEU A 110 -16.07 -0.05 -21.41
C LEU A 110 -17.05 0.47 -20.37
N SER A 111 -16.57 0.93 -19.21
CA SER A 111 -17.39 1.33 -18.07
C SER A 111 -18.34 0.24 -17.57
N GLU A 112 -17.99 -1.03 -17.76
CA GLU A 112 -18.76 -2.18 -17.30
C GLU A 112 -18.39 -2.55 -15.87
N TRP A 113 -18.75 -1.66 -14.94
CA TRP A 113 -18.27 -1.69 -13.56
C TRP A 113 -18.58 -2.99 -12.82
N LYS A 114 -19.74 -3.61 -13.08
CA LYS A 114 -20.09 -4.91 -12.49
C LYS A 114 -19.06 -6.00 -12.87
N ILE A 115 -18.72 -6.10 -14.15
CA ILE A 115 -17.77 -7.07 -14.69
C ILE A 115 -16.35 -6.76 -14.18
N ALA A 116 -16.01 -5.47 -14.12
CA ALA A 116 -14.74 -5.03 -13.57
C ALA A 116 -14.59 -5.42 -12.09
N LEU A 117 -15.60 -5.14 -11.26
CA LEU A 117 -15.62 -5.45 -9.84
C LEU A 117 -15.60 -6.96 -9.58
N GLU A 118 -16.39 -7.75 -10.32
CA GLU A 118 -16.33 -9.21 -10.22
C GLU A 118 -14.90 -9.74 -10.44
N SER A 119 -14.20 -9.19 -11.43
CA SER A 119 -12.84 -9.61 -11.78
C SER A 119 -11.82 -9.16 -10.74
N SER A 120 -11.89 -7.93 -10.25
CA SER A 120 -10.98 -7.43 -9.21
C SER A 120 -11.24 -8.02 -7.83
N ASP A 121 -12.49 -8.37 -7.51
CA ASP A 121 -12.83 -9.11 -6.31
C ASP A 121 -12.25 -10.53 -6.31
N GLN A 122 -12.23 -11.22 -7.47
CA GLN A 122 -11.54 -12.50 -7.57
C GLN A 122 -10.04 -12.35 -7.33
N LEU A 123 -9.42 -11.31 -7.88
CA LEU A 123 -8.01 -11.03 -7.66
C LEU A 123 -7.67 -10.81 -6.18
N VAL A 124 -8.47 -10.01 -5.47
CA VAL A 124 -8.31 -9.80 -4.02
C VAL A 124 -8.54 -11.10 -3.22
N ARG A 125 -9.52 -11.92 -3.61
CA ARG A 125 -9.75 -13.24 -2.98
C ARG A 125 -8.56 -14.20 -3.15
N LEU A 126 -7.96 -14.22 -4.33
CA LEU A 126 -6.83 -15.10 -4.64
C LEU A 126 -5.54 -14.64 -3.99
N TYR A 127 -5.34 -13.33 -3.85
CA TYR A 127 -4.12 -12.73 -3.32
C TYR A 127 -4.44 -11.66 -2.26
N PRO A 128 -4.98 -12.04 -1.09
CA PRO A 128 -5.48 -11.09 -0.08
C PRO A 128 -4.40 -10.23 0.58
N TYR A 129 -3.13 -10.52 0.34
CA TYR A 129 -1.99 -9.77 0.87
C TYR A 129 -1.13 -9.13 -0.23
N ASN A 130 -1.61 -9.13 -1.47
CA ASN A 130 -0.94 -8.45 -2.57
C ASN A 130 -1.56 -7.06 -2.78
N ALA A 131 -0.79 -6.01 -2.48
CA ALA A 131 -1.21 -4.61 -2.58
C ALA A 131 -1.74 -4.25 -3.98
N ASP A 132 -1.15 -4.80 -5.04
CA ASP A 132 -1.56 -4.51 -6.42
C ASP A 132 -3.02 -4.93 -6.70
N MET A 133 -3.55 -5.93 -5.99
CA MET A 133 -4.94 -6.37 -6.18
C MET A 133 -5.92 -5.34 -5.61
N TYR A 134 -5.63 -4.83 -4.41
CA TYR A 134 -6.41 -3.75 -3.81
C TYR A 134 -6.30 -2.48 -4.63
N PHE A 135 -5.10 -2.11 -5.07
CA PHE A 135 -4.88 -0.95 -5.93
C PHE A 135 -5.73 -1.03 -7.22
N LYS A 136 -5.79 -2.19 -7.88
CA LYS A 136 -6.62 -2.39 -9.08
C LYS A 136 -8.11 -2.29 -8.80
N ARG A 137 -8.56 -2.79 -7.65
CA ARG A 137 -9.96 -2.67 -7.24
C ARG A 137 -10.31 -1.24 -6.82
N ALA A 138 -9.40 -0.54 -6.15
CA ALA A 138 -9.52 0.89 -5.83
C ALA A 138 -9.71 1.73 -7.08
N LEU A 139 -8.90 1.49 -8.13
CA LEU A 139 -9.07 2.14 -9.42
C LEU A 139 -10.43 1.84 -10.07
N THR A 140 -10.95 0.62 -9.89
CA THR A 140 -12.28 0.24 -10.41
C THR A 140 -13.38 1.01 -9.68
N TYR A 141 -13.30 1.10 -8.35
CA TYR A 141 -14.24 1.88 -7.54
C TYR A 141 -14.16 3.37 -7.87
N GLU A 142 -12.95 3.91 -8.03
CA GLU A 142 -12.73 5.32 -8.35
C GLU A 142 -13.34 5.70 -9.70
N GLU A 143 -13.13 4.90 -10.74
CA GLU A 143 -13.73 5.15 -12.07
C GLU A 143 -15.25 4.96 -12.09
N MET A 144 -15.78 4.08 -11.25
CA MET A 144 -17.22 3.91 -11.03
C MET A 144 -17.84 5.09 -10.24
N GLY A 145 -17.02 5.90 -9.57
CA GLY A 145 -17.46 7.00 -8.71
C GLY A 145 -17.80 6.57 -7.27
N ASP A 146 -17.46 5.34 -6.87
CA ASP A 146 -17.57 4.89 -5.49
C ASP A 146 -16.31 5.28 -4.72
N ASN A 147 -16.30 6.53 -4.24
CA ASN A 147 -15.17 7.07 -3.50
C ASN A 147 -14.88 6.28 -2.21
N LYS A 148 -15.90 5.76 -1.52
CA LYS A 148 -15.73 5.04 -0.25
C LYS A 148 -15.07 3.68 -0.45
N GLY A 149 -15.50 2.93 -1.47
CA GLY A 149 -14.84 1.69 -1.89
C GLY A 149 -13.39 1.94 -2.31
N ALA A 150 -13.14 3.01 -3.06
CA ALA A 150 -11.80 3.37 -3.52
C ALA A 150 -10.87 3.75 -2.37
N ILE A 151 -11.32 4.60 -1.42
CA ILE A 151 -10.54 5.00 -0.24
C ILE A 151 -10.12 3.75 0.53
N LYS A 152 -11.06 2.86 0.86
CA LYS A 152 -10.78 1.64 1.63
C LYS A 152 -9.68 0.79 0.98
N ASP A 153 -9.76 0.57 -0.34
CA ASP A 153 -8.77 -0.26 -1.03
C ASP A 153 -7.42 0.45 -1.24
N TYR A 154 -7.40 1.78 -1.41
CA TYR A 154 -6.15 2.53 -1.43
C TYR A 154 -5.46 2.56 -0.06
N GLU A 155 -6.21 2.70 1.03
CA GLU A 155 -5.66 2.57 2.38
C GLU A 155 -5.09 1.17 2.61
N GLN A 156 -5.82 0.13 2.21
CA GLN A 156 -5.34 -1.25 2.28
C GLN A 156 -4.10 -1.48 1.40
N THR A 157 -4.00 -0.79 0.25
CA THR A 157 -2.80 -0.78 -0.60
C THR A 157 -1.60 -0.22 0.16
N LEU A 158 -1.73 0.95 0.79
CA LEU A 158 -0.63 1.57 1.54
C LEU A 158 -0.26 0.82 2.83
N ALA A 159 -1.21 0.13 3.45
CA ALA A 159 -0.93 -0.72 4.61
C ALA A 159 -0.10 -1.98 4.26
N LEU A 160 -0.23 -2.49 3.02
CA LEU A 160 0.54 -3.62 2.48
C LEU A 160 1.84 -3.18 1.80
N LEU A 161 1.80 -2.04 1.10
CA LEU A 161 2.91 -1.46 0.35
C LEU A 161 3.01 0.05 0.65
N PRO A 162 3.68 0.44 1.74
CA PRO A 162 3.77 1.85 2.18
C PRO A 162 4.49 2.78 1.20
N ARG A 163 5.26 2.18 0.29
CA ARG A 163 6.04 2.86 -0.75
C ARG A 163 5.34 2.79 -2.12
N GLU A 164 4.02 2.70 -2.14
CA GLU A 164 3.25 2.89 -3.38
C GLU A 164 3.10 4.40 -3.63
N MET A 165 3.36 4.86 -4.84
CA MET A 165 3.52 6.29 -5.15
C MET A 165 2.22 6.99 -5.52
N GLN A 166 1.23 6.29 -6.06
CA GLN A 166 0.02 6.89 -6.62
C GLN A 166 -1.10 7.05 -5.58
N SER A 167 -1.33 6.04 -4.76
CA SER A 167 -2.39 5.96 -3.76
C SER A 167 -2.42 7.17 -2.82
N PRO A 168 -1.30 7.77 -2.38
CA PRO A 168 -1.35 8.96 -1.54
C PRO A 168 -2.08 10.15 -2.18
N PHE A 169 -1.88 10.37 -3.48
CA PHE A 169 -2.53 11.46 -4.22
C PHE A 169 -3.98 11.13 -4.56
N SER A 170 -4.27 9.87 -4.89
CA SER A 170 -5.65 9.39 -5.07
C SER A 170 -6.44 9.56 -3.78
N LEU A 171 -5.91 9.14 -2.62
CA LEU A 171 -6.53 9.32 -1.31
C LEU A 171 -6.78 10.79 -0.99
N ALA A 172 -5.80 11.67 -1.16
CA ALA A 172 -5.98 13.10 -0.93
C ALA A 172 -7.12 13.71 -1.77
N THR A 173 -7.22 13.27 -3.04
CA THR A 173 -8.29 13.70 -3.95
C THR A 173 -9.66 13.14 -3.52
N LEU A 174 -9.73 11.86 -3.17
CA LEU A 174 -10.97 11.20 -2.77
C LEU A 174 -11.49 11.75 -1.44
N TYR A 175 -10.60 11.97 -0.46
CA TYR A 175 -10.93 12.62 0.79
C TYR A 175 -11.49 14.03 0.59
N GLN A 176 -10.93 14.80 -0.34
CA GLN A 176 -11.47 16.10 -0.72
C GLN A 176 -12.88 16.00 -1.33
N ARG A 177 -13.17 14.97 -2.14
CA ARG A 177 -14.50 14.73 -2.72
C ARG A 177 -15.53 14.32 -1.68
N GLU A 178 -15.13 13.55 -0.67
CA GLU A 178 -15.98 13.14 0.45
C GLU A 178 -16.17 14.24 1.51
N GLY A 179 -15.52 15.40 1.36
CA GLY A 179 -15.65 16.52 2.29
C GLY A 179 -14.73 16.45 3.51
N GLU A 180 -13.80 15.50 3.53
CA GLU A 180 -12.84 15.25 4.62
C GLU A 180 -11.37 15.51 4.21
N PRO A 181 -11.03 16.68 3.63
CA PRO A 181 -9.74 16.91 2.98
C PRO A 181 -8.53 16.79 3.93
N CYS A 182 -8.72 17.00 5.23
CA CYS A 182 -7.65 16.91 6.23
C CYS A 182 -7.07 15.49 6.34
N LEU A 183 -7.87 14.45 6.04
CA LEU A 183 -7.41 13.06 6.06
C LEU A 183 -6.36 12.78 4.98
N GLY A 184 -6.33 13.57 3.89
CA GLY A 184 -5.30 13.50 2.86
C GLY A 184 -3.89 13.86 3.34
N ILE A 185 -3.75 14.51 4.50
CA ILE A 185 -2.46 14.93 5.04
C ILE A 185 -1.58 13.73 5.42
N SER A 186 -2.14 12.73 6.11
CA SER A 186 -1.37 11.55 6.58
C SER A 186 -0.63 10.83 5.43
N PRO A 187 -1.32 10.37 4.37
CA PRO A 187 -0.64 9.65 3.29
C PRO A 187 0.34 10.55 2.51
N LEU A 188 0.06 11.85 2.37
CA LEU A 188 0.98 12.79 1.71
C LEU A 188 2.25 13.07 2.53
N GLU A 189 2.15 13.18 3.86
CA GLU A 189 3.31 13.33 4.74
C GLU A 189 4.17 12.06 4.73
N GLN A 190 3.54 10.88 4.71
CA GLN A 190 4.25 9.60 4.55
C GLN A 190 4.92 9.49 3.17
N PHE A 191 4.25 9.92 2.10
CA PHE A 191 4.87 9.99 0.76
C PHE A 191 6.11 10.89 0.76
N SER A 192 6.01 12.09 1.32
CA SER A 192 7.14 13.03 1.43
C SER A 192 8.29 12.45 2.28
N TYR A 193 7.97 11.62 3.28
CA TYR A 193 8.98 10.92 4.09
C TYR A 193 9.72 9.84 3.27
N PHE A 194 9.00 9.02 2.49
CA PHE A 194 9.63 7.97 1.68
C PHE A 194 10.33 8.48 0.42
N TYR A 195 9.88 9.61 -0.13
CA TYR A 195 10.35 10.19 -1.39
C TYR A 195 10.72 11.67 -1.27
N PRO A 196 11.73 12.02 -0.45
CA PRO A 196 12.12 13.42 -0.25
C PRO A 196 12.54 14.13 -1.55
N ASP A 197 13.16 13.42 -2.50
CA ASP A 197 13.57 14.00 -3.79
C ASP A 197 12.40 14.26 -4.75
N ARG A 198 11.19 13.79 -4.41
CA ARG A 198 9.97 13.90 -5.24
C ARG A 198 8.80 14.54 -4.48
N SER A 199 9.05 15.10 -3.30
CA SER A 199 8.02 15.64 -2.41
C SER A 199 7.40 16.94 -2.90
N GLY A 200 7.93 17.60 -3.93
CA GLY A 200 7.43 18.91 -4.37
C GLY A 200 5.93 18.94 -4.70
N SER A 201 5.38 17.87 -5.30
CA SER A 201 3.95 17.78 -5.58
C SER A 201 3.11 17.58 -4.32
N SER A 202 3.53 16.70 -3.41
CA SER A 202 2.83 16.47 -2.14
C SER A 202 2.94 17.68 -1.22
N GLU A 203 4.08 18.36 -1.17
CA GLU A 203 4.31 19.58 -0.38
C GLU A 203 3.40 20.73 -0.82
N ASN A 204 3.19 20.92 -2.12
CA ASN A 204 2.25 21.93 -2.63
C ASN A 204 0.81 21.67 -2.15
N ILE A 205 0.38 20.41 -2.17
CA ILE A 205 -0.95 20.00 -1.68
C ILE A 205 -1.02 20.17 -0.16
N LEU A 206 -0.01 19.68 0.57
CA LEU A 206 0.09 19.81 2.02
C LEU A 206 0.02 21.27 2.47
N ASN A 207 0.75 22.17 1.80
CA ASN A 207 0.73 23.60 2.13
C ASN A 207 -0.66 24.23 1.91
N THR A 208 -1.41 23.77 0.90
CA THR A 208 -2.80 24.17 0.71
C THR A 208 -3.70 23.65 1.84
N LEU A 209 -3.52 22.38 2.21
CA LEU A 209 -4.30 21.75 3.29
C LEU A 209 -4.02 22.41 4.64
N TYR A 210 -2.78 22.66 5.02
CA TYR A 210 -2.45 23.30 6.30
C TYR A 210 -2.89 24.76 6.42
N ARG A 211 -3.05 25.48 5.29
CA ARG A 211 -3.63 26.83 5.28
C ARG A 211 -5.14 26.81 5.48
N ASN A 212 -5.80 25.69 5.27
CA ASN A 212 -7.22 25.53 5.59
C ASN A 212 -7.38 25.55 7.12
N PRO A 213 -8.14 26.50 7.70
CA PRO A 213 -8.33 26.56 9.15
C PRO A 213 -8.91 25.29 9.78
N LYS A 214 -9.59 24.44 8.99
CA LYS A 214 -10.12 23.15 9.46
C LYS A 214 -9.05 22.06 9.60
N CYS A 215 -7.90 22.22 8.96
CA CYS A 215 -6.82 21.23 8.97
C CYS A 215 -5.52 21.74 9.61
N SER A 216 -5.49 22.99 10.06
CA SER A 216 -4.26 23.62 10.58
C SER A 216 -3.71 22.92 11.82
N ASP A 217 -4.57 22.30 12.62
CA ASP A 217 -4.19 21.57 13.83
C ASP A 217 -3.72 20.13 13.57
N MET A 218 -3.74 19.67 12.31
CA MET A 218 -3.20 18.38 11.87
C MET A 218 -1.67 18.38 11.78
N GLN A 219 -1.04 19.55 11.86
CA GLN A 219 0.41 19.67 11.79
C GLN A 219 1.04 19.20 13.11
N GLY A 220 2.19 18.54 13.03
CA GLY A 220 3.02 18.31 14.21
C GLY A 220 3.64 19.62 14.71
N THR A 221 3.55 19.86 16.02
CA THR A 221 4.08 21.06 16.67
C THR A 221 5.08 20.71 17.78
N GLY A 222 5.94 21.67 18.09
CA GLY A 222 6.95 21.58 19.14
C GLY A 222 8.29 20.99 18.68
N LYS A 223 9.12 20.63 19.66
CA LYS A 223 10.47 20.11 19.46
C LYS A 223 10.84 19.09 20.53
N ALA A 224 11.47 18.00 20.12
CA ALA A 224 11.95 16.96 21.02
C ALA A 224 13.35 16.48 20.61
N GLN A 225 14.16 16.16 21.62
CA GLN A 225 15.46 15.53 21.45
C GLN A 225 15.47 14.23 22.26
N ILE A 226 15.26 13.12 21.56
CA ILE A 226 15.07 11.80 22.15
C ILE A 226 16.41 11.07 22.17
N GLN A 227 16.86 10.67 23.35
CA GLN A 227 18.09 9.90 23.51
C GLN A 227 17.92 8.48 22.94
N ILE A 228 18.85 8.09 22.07
CA ILE A 228 19.01 6.73 21.57
C ILE A 228 19.94 6.00 22.54
N ASN A 229 19.48 4.86 23.05
CA ASN A 229 20.30 4.02 23.92
C ASN A 229 21.33 3.26 23.07
N LYS A 230 22.63 3.48 23.32
CA LYS A 230 23.71 2.82 22.57
C LYS A 230 23.76 1.29 22.75
N THR A 231 23.12 0.74 23.79
CA THR A 231 23.10 -0.72 24.05
C THR A 231 21.84 -1.42 23.56
N SER A 232 20.79 -0.68 23.21
CA SER A 232 19.51 -1.20 22.76
C SER A 232 19.14 -0.60 21.41
N HIS A 233 18.93 -1.44 20.41
CA HIS A 233 18.51 -1.02 19.07
C HIS A 233 17.11 -0.37 19.04
N ALA A 234 16.33 -0.46 20.13
CA ALA A 234 15.02 0.16 20.26
C ALA A 234 15.07 1.47 21.09
N ILE A 235 14.45 2.53 20.56
CA ILE A 235 14.24 3.80 21.26
C ILE A 235 12.94 3.69 22.06
N LYS A 236 13.06 3.32 23.33
CA LYS A 236 11.90 3.26 24.25
C LYS A 236 11.52 4.66 24.70
N SER A 237 10.23 4.98 24.67
CA SER A 237 9.73 6.31 24.98
C SER A 237 8.37 6.26 25.66
N LYS A 238 8.14 7.19 26.59
CA LYS A 238 6.82 7.44 27.17
C LYS A 238 6.03 8.32 26.21
N VAL A 239 4.94 7.78 25.68
CA VAL A 239 4.01 8.48 24.80
C VAL A 239 2.73 8.75 25.56
N VAL A 240 2.15 9.94 25.38
CA VAL A 240 0.88 10.35 25.98
C VAL A 240 -0.19 10.36 24.89
N ILE A 241 -1.29 9.66 25.13
CA ILE A 241 -2.46 9.60 24.27
C ILE A 241 -3.58 10.43 24.91
N ASN A 242 -4.20 11.30 24.11
CA ASN A 242 -5.31 12.18 24.48
C ASN A 242 -5.06 12.93 25.81
N ASP A 243 -3.85 13.49 25.95
CA ASP A 243 -3.35 14.28 27.10
C ASP A 243 -3.37 13.60 28.48
N LYS A 244 -3.84 12.35 28.58
CA LYS A 244 -4.12 11.69 29.87
C LYS A 244 -3.39 10.36 30.04
N PHE A 245 -3.31 9.57 28.98
CA PHE A 245 -2.92 8.18 29.10
C PHE A 245 -1.49 7.94 28.64
N SER A 246 -0.62 7.53 29.56
CA SER A 246 0.78 7.24 29.24
C SER A 246 0.98 5.75 28.92
N GLY A 247 1.73 5.47 27.85
CA GLY A 247 2.18 4.13 27.47
C GLY A 247 3.68 4.08 27.17
N ASN A 248 4.25 2.87 27.26
CA ASN A 248 5.62 2.56 26.87
C ASN A 248 5.65 2.15 25.39
N PHE A 249 6.19 3.02 24.55
CA PHE A 249 6.27 2.78 23.10
C PHE A 249 7.71 2.59 22.66
N ILE A 250 7.89 1.94 21.50
CA ILE A 250 9.14 2.01 20.74
C ILE A 250 8.93 3.01 19.60
N VAL A 251 9.85 3.96 19.44
CA VAL A 251 9.88 4.80 18.24
C VAL A 251 10.35 3.95 17.06
N ASP A 252 9.48 3.76 16.07
CA ASP A 252 9.70 2.83 14.97
C ASP A 252 9.43 3.53 13.64
N THR A 253 10.50 4.01 13.00
CA THR A 253 10.44 4.63 11.67
C THR A 253 10.14 3.62 10.55
N GLY A 254 10.16 2.32 10.84
CA GLY A 254 9.79 1.26 9.91
C GLY A 254 8.29 0.94 9.91
N ALA A 255 7.55 1.35 10.93
CA ALA A 255 6.11 1.17 11.02
C ALA A 255 5.38 2.32 10.30
N SER A 256 4.50 2.00 9.35
CA SER A 256 3.71 3.01 8.60
C SER A 256 2.73 3.78 9.48
N SER A 257 2.10 3.09 10.42
CA SER A 257 1.12 3.67 11.33
C SER A 257 1.57 3.46 12.78
N VAL A 258 1.07 4.30 13.68
CA VAL A 258 1.17 4.04 15.12
C VAL A 258 0.39 2.76 15.43
N VAL A 259 1.03 1.82 16.12
CA VAL A 259 0.41 0.56 16.53
C VAL A 259 0.20 0.57 18.03
N MET A 260 -0.99 0.24 18.50
CA MET A 260 -1.29 0.04 19.92
C MET A 260 -1.74 -1.39 20.16
N THR A 261 -1.33 -1.96 21.29
CA THR A 261 -1.84 -3.28 21.71
C THR A 261 -3.31 -3.19 22.13
N LYS A 262 -4.08 -4.27 21.90
CA LYS A 262 -5.44 -4.42 22.42
C LYS A 262 -5.52 -4.20 23.94
N SER A 263 -4.51 -4.65 24.71
CA SER A 263 -4.46 -4.49 26.16
C SER A 263 -4.32 -3.01 26.56
N PHE A 264 -3.45 -2.26 25.89
CA PHE A 264 -3.33 -0.82 26.11
C PHE A 264 -4.59 -0.06 25.69
N ALA A 265 -5.13 -0.35 24.51
CA ALA A 265 -6.36 0.28 24.01
C ALA A 265 -7.54 0.11 24.98
N LYS A 266 -7.72 -1.10 25.53
CA LYS A 266 -8.72 -1.37 26.59
C LYS A 266 -8.42 -0.60 27.88
N ARG A 267 -7.15 -0.53 28.30
CA ARG A 267 -6.73 0.18 29.51
C ARG A 267 -7.05 1.67 29.46
N ILE A 268 -7.00 2.28 28.28
CA ILE A 268 -7.31 3.70 28.08
C ILE A 268 -8.77 3.95 27.68
N GLY A 269 -9.59 2.90 27.59
CA GLY A 269 -11.02 3.00 27.31
C GLY A 269 -11.37 3.28 25.84
N LEU A 270 -10.50 2.95 24.89
CA LEU A 270 -10.84 3.04 23.46
C LEU A 270 -11.83 1.93 23.07
N ASP A 271 -12.97 2.31 22.51
CA ASP A 271 -13.88 1.39 21.85
C ASP A 271 -13.50 1.21 20.37
N PHE A 272 -12.52 0.34 20.14
CA PHE A 272 -12.03 0.02 18.81
C PHE A 272 -12.79 -1.14 18.15
N THR A 273 -13.76 -1.74 18.83
CA THR A 273 -14.40 -2.97 18.33
C THR A 273 -15.35 -2.74 17.15
N SER A 274 -15.81 -1.51 17.00
CA SER A 274 -16.63 -1.03 15.88
C SER A 274 -15.81 -0.51 14.70
N TRP A 275 -14.49 -0.40 14.85
CA TRP A 275 -13.60 0.11 13.81
C TRP A 275 -13.43 -0.91 12.67
N PRO A 276 -13.17 -0.45 11.43
CA PRO A 276 -12.82 -1.35 10.35
C PRO A 276 -11.52 -2.11 10.65
N THR A 277 -11.33 -3.25 10.00
CA THR A 277 -10.04 -3.96 10.03
C THR A 277 -9.20 -3.65 8.80
N ILE A 278 -7.89 -3.70 8.97
CA ILE A 278 -6.90 -3.56 7.90
C ILE A 278 -5.81 -4.62 8.07
N ASN A 279 -5.32 -5.13 6.94
CA ASN A 279 -4.15 -6.00 6.92
C ASN A 279 -2.88 -5.15 6.76
N SER A 280 -1.84 -5.44 7.54
CA SER A 280 -0.55 -4.77 7.44
C SER A 280 0.59 -5.77 7.40
N GLN A 281 1.60 -5.48 6.59
CA GLN A 281 2.84 -6.27 6.51
C GLN A 281 3.82 -5.79 7.57
N THR A 282 4.24 -6.68 8.46
CA THR A 282 5.30 -6.40 9.47
C THR A 282 6.53 -7.25 9.21
N ALA A 283 7.61 -6.97 9.95
CA ALA A 283 8.82 -7.79 9.95
C ALA A 283 8.56 -9.26 10.37
N ASN A 284 7.53 -9.51 11.19
CA ASN A 284 7.18 -10.84 11.68
C ASN A 284 6.03 -11.49 10.88
N GLY A 285 5.70 -10.93 9.71
CA GLY A 285 4.61 -11.40 8.86
C GLY A 285 3.39 -10.48 8.88
N MET A 286 2.30 -11.00 8.31
CA MET A 286 1.04 -10.29 8.19
C MET A 286 0.32 -10.20 9.52
N ILE A 287 -0.21 -9.02 9.83
CA ILE A 287 -1.10 -8.82 10.96
C ILE A 287 -2.42 -8.19 10.47
N GLU A 288 -3.52 -8.59 11.10
CA GLU A 288 -4.79 -7.88 11.01
C GLU A 288 -5.01 -7.10 12.29
N GLY A 289 -5.54 -5.88 12.18
CA GLY A 289 -5.85 -5.04 13.31
C GLY A 289 -6.99 -4.08 13.01
N TYR A 290 -7.57 -3.54 14.08
CA TYR A 290 -8.59 -2.50 13.97
C TYR A 290 -7.92 -1.17 13.62
N TYR A 291 -8.50 -0.43 12.72
CA TYR A 291 -7.92 0.79 12.16
C TYR A 291 -8.81 1.98 12.44
N GLY A 292 -8.27 3.04 13.03
CA GLY A 292 -9.02 4.23 13.39
C GLY A 292 -8.12 5.38 13.79
N PHE A 293 -8.66 6.32 14.57
CA PHE A 293 -7.96 7.55 14.93
C PHE A 293 -7.98 7.76 16.44
N VAL A 294 -6.93 8.41 16.96
CA VAL A 294 -6.93 9.04 18.28
C VAL A 294 -6.78 10.55 18.14
N ASP A 295 -7.37 11.28 19.07
CA ASP A 295 -7.45 12.74 19.00
C ASP A 295 -6.06 13.39 19.06
N LYS A 296 -5.17 12.88 19.90
CA LYS A 296 -3.84 13.47 20.11
C LYS A 296 -2.81 12.47 20.60
N ILE A 297 -1.60 12.60 20.07
CA ILE A 297 -0.41 11.91 20.57
C ILE A 297 0.65 12.96 20.91
N ALA A 298 1.31 12.79 22.05
CA ALA A 298 2.44 13.61 22.47
C ALA A 298 3.63 12.76 22.91
N LEU A 299 4.83 13.24 22.62
CA LEU A 299 6.10 12.65 23.01
C LEU A 299 7.06 13.78 23.41
N GLN A 300 7.41 13.85 24.69
CA GLN A 300 8.25 14.93 25.22
C GLN A 300 7.69 16.31 24.84
N GLY A 301 8.43 17.12 24.08
CA GLY A 301 8.01 18.45 23.65
C GLY A 301 7.35 18.50 22.26
N VAL A 302 7.00 17.36 21.65
CA VAL A 302 6.24 17.32 20.39
C VAL A 302 4.85 16.74 20.55
N GLU A 303 3.90 17.24 19.77
CA GLU A 303 2.53 16.73 19.70
C GLU A 303 1.94 16.82 18.29
N ALA A 304 0.98 15.95 18.00
CA ALA A 304 0.19 15.98 16.77
C ALA A 304 -1.20 15.40 17.02
N LYS A 305 -2.20 15.88 16.27
CA LYS A 305 -3.61 15.51 16.42
C LYS A 305 -4.13 14.64 15.28
N HIS A 306 -5.28 14.01 15.52
CA HIS A 306 -5.99 13.14 14.59
C HIS A 306 -5.08 12.08 13.98
N ILE A 307 -4.46 11.30 14.86
CA ILE A 307 -3.44 10.33 14.48
C ILE A 307 -4.10 9.00 14.19
N GLU A 308 -3.87 8.55 12.96
CA GLU A 308 -4.21 7.21 12.49
C GLU A 308 -3.45 6.15 13.32
N VAL A 309 -4.19 5.19 13.86
CA VAL A 309 -3.69 4.11 14.71
C VAL A 309 -4.24 2.75 14.27
N MET A 310 -3.40 1.73 14.44
CA MET A 310 -3.78 0.33 14.30
C MET A 310 -3.78 -0.34 15.68
N ILE A 311 -4.89 -0.97 16.06
CA ILE A 311 -5.00 -1.79 17.25
C ILE A 311 -4.74 -3.25 16.88
N ALA A 312 -3.56 -3.74 17.26
CA ALA A 312 -3.10 -5.08 16.97
C ALA A 312 -3.07 -5.96 18.24
N ASN A 313 -2.83 -7.27 18.04
CA ASN A 313 -2.57 -8.18 19.14
C ASN A 313 -1.30 -7.77 19.91
N ASP A 314 -1.08 -8.41 21.06
CA ASP A 314 -0.02 -8.05 21.99
C ASP A 314 1.38 -8.08 21.33
N LEU A 315 2.19 -7.07 21.62
CA LEU A 315 3.56 -6.88 21.13
C LEU A 315 4.60 -7.24 22.20
N GLY A 316 4.17 -7.93 23.27
CA GLY A 316 5.01 -8.33 24.39
C GLY A 316 5.04 -7.28 25.49
N ALA A 317 6.21 -6.80 25.88
CA ALA A 317 6.36 -5.92 27.05
C ALA A 317 6.13 -4.42 26.75
N ILE A 318 5.62 -4.07 25.58
CA ILE A 318 5.40 -2.68 25.15
C ILE A 318 3.92 -2.42 24.89
N ASP A 319 3.50 -1.18 25.09
CA ASP A 319 2.11 -0.76 24.86
C ASP A 319 1.85 -0.49 23.37
N GLY A 320 2.89 -0.17 22.59
CA GLY A 320 2.76 0.11 21.15
C GLY A 320 4.07 0.47 20.42
N LEU A 321 3.93 0.74 19.12
CA LEU A 321 4.95 1.29 18.23
C LEU A 321 4.52 2.70 17.79
N LEU A 322 5.44 3.66 17.84
CA LEU A 322 5.20 5.01 17.37
C LEU A 322 5.70 5.10 15.92
N GLY A 323 4.79 4.96 14.97
CA GLY A 323 5.06 4.88 13.53
C GLY A 323 4.88 6.20 12.77
N LEU A 324 4.93 6.11 11.44
CA LEU A 324 4.97 7.27 10.54
C LEU A 324 3.68 8.07 10.48
N SER A 325 2.50 7.52 10.79
CA SER A 325 1.27 8.33 10.93
C SER A 325 1.41 9.47 11.95
N PHE A 326 2.30 9.32 12.94
CA PHE A 326 2.75 10.38 13.84
C PHE A 326 4.10 10.98 13.43
N LEU A 327 5.13 10.16 13.24
CA LEU A 327 6.50 10.65 13.05
C LEU A 327 6.67 11.50 11.78
N SER A 328 5.97 11.16 10.70
CA SER A 328 6.04 11.91 9.44
C SER A 328 5.51 13.34 9.55
N ARG A 329 4.82 13.71 10.65
CA ARG A 329 4.35 15.08 10.91
C ARG A 329 5.49 16.05 11.27
N PHE A 330 6.68 15.52 11.54
CA PHE A 330 7.84 16.29 11.99
C PHE A 330 8.99 16.21 11.00
N LYS A 331 9.90 17.18 11.05
CA LYS A 331 11.22 17.04 10.48
C LYS A 331 12.01 16.09 11.39
N ILE A 332 12.44 14.97 10.83
CA ILE A 332 13.17 13.94 11.56
C ILE A 332 14.66 14.10 11.24
N GLN A 333 15.50 14.21 12.26
CA GLN A 333 16.95 14.22 12.14
C GLN A 333 17.57 13.22 13.11
N MET A 334 18.51 12.41 12.64
CA MET A 334 19.22 11.45 13.47
C MET A 334 20.69 11.83 13.57
N ASP A 335 21.18 12.02 14.78
CA ASP A 335 22.60 12.19 15.08
C ASP A 335 23.08 10.91 15.77
N ALA A 336 23.61 9.98 14.96
CA ALA A 336 24.05 8.67 15.45
C ALA A 336 25.28 8.76 16.36
N GLU A 337 26.16 9.75 16.13
CA GLU A 337 27.38 9.94 16.92
C GLU A 337 27.06 10.39 18.35
N LYS A 338 26.18 11.41 18.46
CA LYS A 338 25.70 11.92 19.74
C LYS A 338 24.59 11.04 20.33
N GLY A 339 23.97 10.19 19.52
CA GLY A 339 22.93 9.25 19.92
C GLY A 339 21.59 9.93 20.18
N TYR A 340 21.15 10.83 19.30
CA TYR A 340 19.87 11.52 19.42
C TYR A 340 19.01 11.36 18.17
N LEU A 341 17.70 11.29 18.39
CA LEU A 341 16.66 11.51 17.39
C LEU A 341 16.00 12.86 17.70
N ILE A 342 16.05 13.78 16.76
CA ILE A 342 15.44 15.11 16.88
C ILE A 342 14.16 15.13 16.04
N LEU A 343 13.08 15.58 16.67
CA LEU A 343 11.81 15.88 16.01
C LEU A 343 11.59 17.39 16.12
N ASP A 344 11.36 18.04 15.00
CA ASP A 344 11.07 19.47 14.93
C ASP A 344 9.83 19.74 14.08
N SER A 345 9.15 20.84 14.37
CA SER A 345 8.00 21.28 13.58
C SER A 345 8.43 21.54 12.14
N LYS A 346 7.63 21.12 11.16
CA LYS A 346 7.95 21.36 9.74
C LYS A 346 7.70 22.80 9.31
N ARG A 347 6.82 23.51 10.01
CA ARG A 347 6.35 24.86 9.68
C ARG A 347 6.18 25.63 10.99
N GLU A 348 6.53 26.91 10.97
CA GLU A 348 6.40 27.84 12.10
C GLU A 348 5.01 28.47 12.18
#